data_AF-A0A3A4QAK2-F1
#
_entry.id   AF-A0A3A4QAK2-F1
#
_cell.length_a   1.000
_cell.length_b   1.000
_cell.length_c   1.000
_cell.angle_alpha   90.00
_cell.angle_beta   90.00
_cell.angle_gamma   90.00
#
_symmetry.space_group_name_H-M   'P 1'
#
loop_
_entity.id
_entity.type
_entity.pdbx_description
1 polymer ?
#
loop_
_entity_poly.entity_id
_entity_poly.type
_entity_poly.pdbx_seq_one_letter_code
_entity_poly.pdbx_strand_id
1 'polypeptide(L)'
;MFILGLQGSPRKAGNTNHLLETYLAAAAQRGAVTERIQVAQKDIRPCIGCTNCERKGFCSIRDDDMTKEVYGKLRRADVVVLATPIYFYNATAQLKTVIDRSQTLWARKYKLGLTDPGRPDRKGVLLAVGATKGKNLFEGMNLTAKYFFDAVGADFSTSLTYRHIEDIGDMEKNTAMIDDVNRAVAGLSPLLEREKILFVCRDNASRSQMAAVFTQYLAGAKIEALSAGISPAAKVDPVMEQVMAESGMDAAFRRPRLIDDVIAETPPDMVITMGCADDCPEIKGAQIEEWDLPDAAGRSEEEAMRYVRDEIEQRVKRLIGKF
;
A
#
# COMPACT_ATOMS: atom_id res chain seq x y z
N MET A 1 9.91 3.30 2.23
CA MET A 1 8.61 3.80 1.74
C MET A 1 8.30 3.08 0.43
N PHE A 2 7.09 2.51 0.29
CA PHE A 2 6.65 1.84 -0.94
C PHE A 2 5.67 2.70 -1.75
N ILE A 3 6.00 2.93 -3.03
CA ILE A 3 5.15 3.67 -3.99
C ILE A 3 4.63 2.70 -5.05
N LEU A 4 3.30 2.68 -5.23
CA LEU A 4 2.63 1.93 -6.29
C LEU A 4 2.09 2.86 -7.38
N GLY A 5 2.62 2.72 -8.60
CA GLY A 5 2.12 3.35 -9.80
C GLY A 5 1.11 2.50 -10.56
N LEU A 6 -0.12 2.99 -10.72
CA LEU A 6 -1.14 2.39 -11.58
C LEU A 6 -1.13 3.07 -12.95
N GLN A 7 -0.51 2.40 -13.92
CA GLN A 7 -0.40 2.89 -15.29
C GLN A 7 -1.66 2.51 -16.09
N GLY A 8 -2.49 3.51 -16.39
CA GLY A 8 -3.79 3.34 -17.04
C GLY A 8 -3.80 3.42 -18.57
N SER A 9 -2.70 3.78 -19.22
CA SER A 9 -2.65 3.87 -20.69
C SER A 9 -2.61 2.48 -21.31
N PRO A 10 -3.42 2.18 -22.34
CA PRO A 10 -3.24 0.99 -23.17
C PRO A 10 -1.90 0.95 -23.92
N ARG A 11 -1.30 2.12 -24.18
CA ARG A 11 0.00 2.25 -24.85
C ARG A 11 1.13 2.12 -23.83
N LYS A 12 2.01 1.13 -24.01
CA LYS A 12 3.18 0.88 -23.13
C LYS A 12 4.18 2.04 -23.14
N ALA A 13 4.53 2.53 -24.32
CA ALA A 13 5.49 3.62 -24.52
C ALA A 13 4.78 4.93 -24.88
N GLY A 14 3.81 5.33 -24.06
CA GLY A 14 3.05 6.58 -24.26
C GLY A 14 3.45 7.68 -23.27
N ASN A 15 2.98 8.89 -23.53
CA ASN A 15 3.22 10.07 -22.69
C ASN A 15 2.89 9.86 -21.19
N THR A 16 1.77 9.19 -20.89
CA THR A 16 1.41 8.83 -19.51
C THR A 16 2.43 7.90 -18.86
N ASN A 17 2.97 6.94 -19.62
CA ASN A 17 4.01 6.06 -19.11
C ASN A 17 5.28 6.85 -18.83
N HIS A 18 5.69 7.72 -19.75
CA HIS A 18 6.86 8.58 -19.55
C HIS A 18 6.73 9.41 -18.27
N LEU A 19 5.60 10.09 -18.07
CA LEU A 19 5.35 10.86 -16.84
C LEU A 19 5.40 10.00 -15.57
N LEU A 20 4.79 8.81 -15.58
CA LEU A 20 4.82 7.91 -14.43
C LEU A 20 6.23 7.38 -14.15
N GLU A 21 6.97 6.93 -15.17
CA GLU A 21 8.34 6.44 -15.01
C GLU A 21 9.26 7.53 -14.48
N THR A 22 9.16 8.76 -14.98
CA THR A 22 9.91 9.91 -14.46
C THR A 22 9.60 10.16 -12.99
N TYR A 23 8.32 10.08 -12.60
CA TYR A 23 7.91 10.22 -11.20
C TYR A 23 8.48 9.12 -10.30
N LEU A 24 8.34 7.85 -10.71
CA LEU A 24 8.84 6.72 -9.94
C LEU A 24 10.37 6.72 -9.85
N ALA A 25 11.06 7.05 -10.95
CA ALA A 25 12.52 7.16 -10.96
C ALA A 25 13.02 8.28 -10.02
N ALA A 26 12.38 9.45 -10.02
CA ALA A 26 12.72 10.53 -9.11
C ALA A 26 12.51 10.13 -7.63
N ALA A 27 11.46 9.37 -7.34
CA ALA A 27 11.25 8.84 -5.99
C ALA A 27 12.26 7.75 -5.61
N ALA A 28 12.58 6.84 -6.53
CA ALA A 28 13.58 5.79 -6.33
C ALA A 28 14.98 6.35 -6.08
N GLN A 29 15.37 7.43 -6.77
CA GLN A 29 16.62 8.15 -6.53
C GLN A 29 16.73 8.71 -5.09
N ARG A 30 15.60 8.88 -4.39
CA ARG A 30 15.55 9.31 -3.00
C ARG A 30 15.36 8.15 -2.02
N GLY A 31 15.50 6.91 -2.48
CA GLY A 31 15.42 5.70 -1.64
C GLY A 31 14.03 5.09 -1.51
N ALA A 32 13.04 5.53 -2.30
CA ALA A 32 11.74 4.86 -2.33
C ALA A 32 11.83 3.50 -3.05
N VAL A 33 11.10 2.51 -2.55
CA VAL A 33 10.83 1.28 -3.30
C VAL A 33 9.64 1.59 -4.21
N THR A 34 9.80 1.45 -5.52
CA THR A 34 8.75 1.79 -6.49
C THR A 34 8.36 0.61 -7.32
N GLU A 35 7.06 0.45 -7.54
CA GLU A 35 6.53 -0.56 -8.44
C GLU A 35 5.46 0.03 -9.37
N ARG A 36 5.42 -0.45 -10.61
CA ARG A 36 4.40 -0.09 -11.60
C ARG A 36 3.54 -1.30 -11.96
N ILE A 37 2.23 -1.12 -11.92
CA ILE A 37 1.26 -2.04 -12.54
C ILE A 37 0.79 -1.42 -13.85
N GLN A 38 1.07 -2.13 -14.95
CA GLN A 38 0.53 -1.80 -16.26
C GLN A 38 -0.90 -2.33 -16.38
N VAL A 39 -1.87 -1.55 -15.92
CA VAL A 39 -3.26 -2.01 -15.70
C VAL A 39 -3.89 -2.56 -16.97
N ALA A 40 -3.65 -1.95 -18.12
CA ALA A 40 -4.18 -2.40 -19.39
C ALA A 40 -3.66 -3.77 -19.88
N GLN A 41 -2.65 -4.35 -19.22
CA GLN A 41 -2.11 -5.69 -19.50
C GLN A 41 -2.48 -6.72 -18.44
N LYS A 42 -3.25 -6.32 -17.43
CA LYS A 42 -3.72 -7.23 -16.38
C LYS A 42 -5.11 -7.75 -16.76
N ASP A 43 -5.38 -9.00 -16.42
CA ASP A 43 -6.73 -9.55 -16.45
C ASP A 43 -7.48 -9.04 -15.21
N ILE A 44 -8.17 -7.90 -15.37
CA ILE A 44 -8.98 -7.30 -14.32
C ILE A 44 -10.41 -7.18 -14.83
N ARG A 45 -11.27 -8.05 -14.31
CA ARG A 45 -12.68 -8.07 -14.69
C ARG A 45 -13.42 -6.89 -14.05
N PRO A 46 -14.39 -6.28 -14.77
CA PRO A 46 -15.18 -5.19 -14.23
C PRO A 46 -16.02 -5.65 -13.02
N CYS A 47 -16.36 -4.71 -12.15
CA CYS A 47 -17.27 -4.98 -11.05
C CYS A 47 -18.65 -5.39 -11.58
N ILE A 48 -19.23 -6.45 -11.01
CA ILE A 48 -20.56 -6.97 -11.39
C ILE A 48 -21.69 -6.51 -10.44
N GLY A 49 -21.39 -5.63 -9.48
CA GLY A 49 -22.40 -5.10 -8.56
C GLY A 49 -23.04 -6.11 -7.60
N CYS A 50 -22.40 -7.26 -7.33
CA CYS A 50 -22.99 -8.33 -6.51
C CYS A 50 -23.03 -8.05 -4.99
N THR A 51 -22.47 -6.91 -4.54
CA THR A 51 -22.39 -6.43 -3.16
C THR A 51 -21.78 -7.41 -2.14
N ASN A 52 -21.11 -8.48 -2.59
CA ASN A 52 -20.48 -9.45 -1.69
C ASN A 52 -19.41 -8.80 -0.80
N CYS A 53 -18.67 -7.82 -1.32
CA CYS A 53 -17.68 -7.08 -0.55
C CYS A 53 -18.28 -6.33 0.64
N GLU A 54 -19.53 -5.87 0.56
CA GLU A 54 -20.22 -5.17 1.66
C GLU A 54 -20.57 -6.09 2.82
N ARG A 55 -20.76 -7.39 2.54
CA ARG A 55 -21.09 -8.41 3.56
C ARG A 55 -19.86 -9.17 4.07
N LYS A 56 -18.92 -9.46 3.17
CA LYS A 56 -17.78 -10.36 3.44
C LYS A 56 -16.43 -9.67 3.46
N GLY A 57 -16.34 -8.41 3.02
CA GLY A 57 -15.08 -7.67 2.95
C GLY A 57 -14.14 -8.13 1.82
N PHE A 58 -14.57 -9.05 0.97
CA PHE A 58 -13.80 -9.60 -0.15
C PHE A 58 -14.66 -9.68 -1.40
N CYS A 59 -14.04 -9.58 -2.58
CA CYS A 59 -14.78 -9.75 -3.81
C CYS A 59 -15.03 -11.23 -4.17
N SER A 60 -16.16 -11.50 -4.81
CA SER A 60 -16.50 -12.82 -5.37
C SER A 60 -15.67 -13.18 -6.60
N ILE A 61 -15.19 -12.19 -7.36
CA ILE A 61 -14.25 -12.41 -8.46
C ILE A 61 -12.87 -12.63 -7.83
N ARG A 62 -12.44 -13.89 -7.71
CA ARG A 62 -11.21 -14.31 -7.01
C ARG A 62 -10.06 -14.71 -7.93
N ASP A 63 -10.37 -14.97 -9.19
CA ASP A 63 -9.42 -15.48 -10.17
C ASP A 63 -9.12 -14.40 -11.21
N ASP A 64 -8.62 -13.26 -10.75
CA ASP A 64 -8.17 -12.15 -11.62
C ASP A 64 -6.96 -11.46 -10.96
N ASP A 65 -6.28 -10.59 -11.69
CA ASP A 65 -5.10 -9.90 -11.19
C ASP A 65 -5.43 -8.90 -10.07
N MET A 66 -6.68 -8.43 -10.00
CA MET A 66 -7.10 -7.55 -8.91
C MET A 66 -7.00 -8.25 -7.56
N THR A 67 -7.52 -9.48 -7.46
CA THR A 67 -7.44 -10.28 -6.21
C THR A 67 -6.08 -10.94 -5.99
N LYS A 68 -5.40 -11.33 -7.06
CA LYS A 68 -4.08 -11.98 -6.96
C LYS A 68 -2.95 -11.01 -6.64
N GLU A 69 -3.10 -9.73 -6.94
CA GLU A 69 -1.99 -8.78 -6.87
C GLU A 69 -2.40 -7.38 -6.40
N VAL A 70 -3.35 -6.74 -7.09
CA VAL A 70 -3.58 -5.29 -6.94
C VAL A 70 -4.03 -4.90 -5.54
N TYR A 71 -4.96 -5.62 -4.90
CA TYR A 71 -5.41 -5.26 -3.54
C TYR A 71 -4.28 -5.29 -2.52
N GLY A 72 -3.42 -6.32 -2.56
CA GLY A 72 -2.29 -6.42 -1.63
C GLY A 72 -1.31 -5.26 -1.79
N LYS A 73 -1.00 -4.90 -3.04
CA LYS A 73 -0.09 -3.77 -3.33
C LYS A 73 -0.69 -2.42 -2.95
N LEU A 74 -1.98 -2.21 -3.20
CA LEU A 74 -2.68 -0.99 -2.75
C LEU A 74 -2.63 -0.84 -1.22
N ARG A 75 -2.81 -1.93 -0.49
CA ARG A 75 -2.77 -1.94 0.99
C ARG A 75 -1.37 -1.75 1.54
N ARG A 76 -0.36 -2.26 0.84
CA ARG A 76 1.05 -2.09 1.20
C ARG A 76 1.56 -0.67 0.93
N ALA A 77 1.07 0.00 -0.10
CA ALA A 77 1.58 1.30 -0.53
C ALA A 77 1.45 2.39 0.54
N ASP A 78 2.54 3.13 0.75
CA ASP A 78 2.53 4.42 1.44
C ASP A 78 2.08 5.52 0.48
N VAL A 79 2.36 5.37 -0.82
CA VAL A 79 1.92 6.29 -1.86
C VAL A 79 1.31 5.52 -3.04
N VAL A 80 0.09 5.88 -3.41
CA VAL A 80 -0.61 5.35 -4.58
C VAL A 80 -0.65 6.42 -5.66
N VAL A 81 -0.08 6.12 -6.83
CA VAL A 81 -0.05 7.03 -7.98
C VAL A 81 -1.02 6.52 -9.04
N LEU A 82 -2.05 7.30 -9.38
CA LEU A 82 -2.91 7.06 -10.54
C LEU A 82 -2.32 7.78 -11.75
N ALA A 83 -1.92 7.06 -12.80
CA ALA A 83 -1.44 7.67 -14.03
C ALA A 83 -2.35 7.33 -15.21
N THR A 84 -2.93 8.34 -15.89
CA THR A 84 -3.90 8.09 -16.96
C THR A 84 -3.89 9.14 -18.08
N PRO A 85 -4.04 8.75 -19.35
CA PRO A 85 -4.50 9.70 -20.36
C PRO A 85 -5.99 9.98 -20.16
N ILE A 86 -6.43 11.20 -20.50
CA ILE A 86 -7.83 11.59 -20.39
C ILE A 86 -8.64 11.08 -21.59
N TYR A 87 -9.50 10.10 -21.35
CA TYR A 87 -10.47 9.58 -22.31
C TYR A 87 -11.85 10.08 -21.89
N PHE A 88 -12.51 10.87 -22.76
CA PHE A 88 -13.82 11.45 -22.48
C PHE A 88 -13.93 12.11 -21.09
N TYR A 89 -12.98 12.99 -20.75
CA TYR A 89 -12.92 13.74 -19.48
C TYR A 89 -12.71 12.88 -18.22
N ASN A 90 -12.27 11.62 -18.37
CA ASN A 90 -11.98 10.72 -17.25
C ASN A 90 -10.80 9.77 -17.55
N ALA A 91 -10.53 8.85 -16.62
CA ALA A 91 -9.59 7.75 -16.80
C ALA A 91 -10.00 6.83 -17.96
N THR A 92 -9.02 6.06 -18.45
CA THR A 92 -9.27 4.95 -19.38
C THR A 92 -10.18 3.90 -18.76
N ALA A 93 -10.91 3.16 -19.61
CA ALA A 93 -11.79 2.08 -19.15
C ALA A 93 -11.04 1.03 -18.33
N GLN A 94 -9.79 0.71 -18.71
CA GLN A 94 -8.93 -0.25 -18.01
C GLN A 94 -8.56 0.24 -16.60
N LEU A 95 -8.18 1.51 -16.44
CA LEU A 95 -7.91 2.03 -15.10
C LEU A 95 -9.20 2.14 -14.27
N LYS A 96 -10.32 2.44 -14.93
CA LYS A 96 -11.63 2.53 -14.29
C LYS A 96 -12.08 1.18 -13.72
N THR A 97 -11.68 0.03 -14.30
CA THR A 97 -11.98 -1.27 -13.67
C THR A 97 -11.31 -1.41 -12.30
N VAL A 98 -10.05 -1.00 -12.14
CA VAL A 98 -9.36 -0.96 -10.83
C VAL A 98 -10.10 -0.03 -9.87
N ILE A 99 -10.45 1.17 -10.32
CA ILE A 99 -11.18 2.16 -9.50
C ILE A 99 -12.53 1.60 -9.03
N ASP A 100 -13.30 0.97 -9.91
CA ASP A 100 -14.62 0.42 -9.57
C ASP A 100 -14.52 -0.83 -8.69
N ARG A 101 -13.47 -1.62 -8.87
CA ARG A 101 -13.18 -2.80 -8.04
C ARG A 101 -12.71 -2.40 -6.63
N SER A 102 -12.14 -1.20 -6.45
CA SER A 102 -11.83 -0.64 -5.12
C SER A 102 -13.06 -0.41 -4.23
N GLN A 103 -14.28 -0.63 -4.73
CA GLN A 103 -15.48 -0.82 -3.90
C GLN A 103 -15.25 -1.84 -2.77
N THR A 104 -14.38 -2.85 -2.98
CA THR A 104 -14.02 -3.79 -1.91
C THR A 104 -13.35 -3.09 -0.72
N LEU A 105 -12.39 -2.19 -0.97
CA LEU A 105 -11.69 -1.46 0.09
C LEU A 105 -12.60 -0.41 0.73
N TRP A 106 -13.41 0.27 -0.08
CA TRP A 106 -14.46 1.18 0.40
C TRP A 106 -15.44 0.47 1.34
N ALA A 107 -15.90 -0.73 0.97
CA ALA A 107 -16.84 -1.51 1.78
C ALA A 107 -16.24 -1.92 3.12
N ARG A 108 -14.96 -2.32 3.16
CA ARG A 108 -14.28 -2.64 4.42
C ARG A 108 -14.26 -1.45 5.37
N LYS A 109 -14.00 -0.25 4.84
CA LYS A 109 -14.01 1.01 5.60
C LYS A 109 -15.40 1.40 6.08
N TYR A 110 -16.36 1.56 5.16
CA TYR A 110 -17.64 2.21 5.45
C TYR A 110 -18.78 1.26 5.79
N LYS A 111 -18.73 0.00 5.37
CA LYS A 111 -19.76 -1.01 5.67
C LYS A 111 -19.36 -1.91 6.84
N LEU A 112 -18.08 -2.28 6.91
CA LEU A 112 -17.57 -3.16 7.97
C LEU A 112 -16.93 -2.40 9.13
N GLY A 113 -16.76 -1.08 9.02
CA GLY A 113 -16.18 -0.26 10.10
C GLY A 113 -14.72 -0.58 10.41
N LEU A 114 -13.99 -1.19 9.47
CA LEU A 114 -12.60 -1.56 9.66
C LEU A 114 -11.67 -0.43 9.23
N THR A 115 -10.59 -0.24 9.99
CA THR A 115 -9.59 0.79 9.73
C THR A 115 -8.37 0.20 9.05
N ASP A 116 -8.08 0.67 7.83
CA ASP A 116 -6.80 0.41 7.18
C ASP A 116 -5.67 1.07 8.00
N PRO A 117 -4.68 0.32 8.47
CA PRO A 117 -3.61 0.87 9.30
C PRO A 117 -2.76 1.91 8.56
N GLY A 118 -2.65 1.83 7.23
CA GLY A 118 -1.92 2.83 6.44
C GLY A 118 -2.69 4.13 6.21
N ARG A 119 -4.00 4.16 6.49
CA ARG A 119 -4.87 5.30 6.16
C ARG A 119 -4.43 6.66 6.73
N PRO A 120 -3.94 6.77 7.97
CA PRO A 120 -3.57 8.06 8.53
C PRO A 120 -2.51 8.80 7.68
N ASP A 121 -1.60 8.05 7.05
CA ASP A 121 -0.40 8.62 6.44
C ASP A 121 -0.30 8.40 4.92
N ARG A 122 -1.06 7.43 4.36
CA ARG A 122 -0.98 7.08 2.94
C ARG A 122 -1.37 8.25 2.03
N LYS A 123 -0.57 8.49 0.99
CA LYS A 123 -0.78 9.57 0.02
C LYS A 123 -1.26 9.07 -1.33
N GLY A 124 -2.10 9.87 -1.98
CA GLY A 124 -2.61 9.69 -3.33
C GLY A 124 -2.08 10.78 -4.25
N VAL A 125 -1.57 10.39 -5.42
CA VAL A 125 -1.05 11.31 -6.45
C VAL A 125 -1.70 11.01 -7.80
N LEU A 126 -2.22 12.03 -8.46
CA LEU A 126 -2.79 11.90 -9.81
C LEU A 126 -1.82 12.45 -10.86
N LEU A 127 -1.47 11.64 -11.85
CA LEU A 127 -0.72 12.03 -13.05
C LEU A 127 -1.65 11.91 -14.26
N ALA A 128 -2.03 13.04 -14.87
CA ALA A 128 -2.98 13.03 -15.98
C ALA A 128 -2.48 13.83 -17.19
N VAL A 129 -2.69 13.30 -18.39
CA VAL A 129 -2.33 13.98 -19.64
C VAL A 129 -3.53 14.01 -20.58
N GLY A 130 -3.70 15.10 -21.33
CA GLY A 130 -4.78 15.22 -22.29
C GLY A 130 -4.43 16.10 -23.48
N ALA A 131 -4.98 15.77 -24.65
CA ALA A 131 -4.72 16.49 -25.90
C ALA A 131 -5.35 17.90 -25.92
N THR A 132 -6.56 18.05 -25.36
CA THR A 132 -7.40 19.23 -25.62
C THR A 132 -7.11 20.44 -24.70
N LYS A 133 -7.71 21.59 -25.05
CA LYS A 133 -7.60 22.90 -24.35
C LYS A 133 -8.70 23.15 -23.32
N GLY A 134 -9.64 22.22 -23.14
CA GLY A 134 -10.83 22.45 -22.33
C GLY A 134 -10.46 22.87 -20.90
N LYS A 135 -11.02 23.97 -20.41
CA LYS A 135 -10.78 24.46 -19.04
C LYS A 135 -11.06 23.37 -18.00
N ASN A 136 -12.09 22.56 -18.27
CA ASN A 136 -12.62 21.55 -17.36
C ASN A 136 -12.09 20.13 -17.66
N LEU A 137 -11.09 19.97 -18.55
CA LEU A 137 -10.64 18.66 -19.04
C LEU A 137 -10.24 17.67 -17.92
N PHE A 138 -9.77 18.17 -16.78
CA PHE A 138 -9.37 17.32 -15.64
C PHE A 138 -10.40 17.27 -14.50
N GLU A 139 -11.50 18.02 -14.56
CA GLU A 139 -12.47 18.10 -13.45
C GLU A 139 -13.09 16.73 -13.14
N GLY A 140 -13.53 16.02 -14.19
CA GLY A 140 -14.09 14.67 -14.05
C GLY A 140 -13.08 13.70 -13.44
N MET A 141 -11.83 13.74 -13.91
CA MET A 141 -10.77 12.89 -13.37
C MET A 141 -10.40 13.24 -11.92
N ASN A 142 -10.34 14.52 -11.56
CA ASN A 142 -10.07 14.95 -10.19
C ASN A 142 -11.12 14.44 -9.21
N LEU A 143 -12.41 14.48 -9.59
CA LEU A 143 -13.49 13.92 -8.78
C LEU A 143 -13.35 12.40 -8.65
N THR A 144 -13.14 11.67 -9.76
CA THR A 144 -12.91 10.23 -9.73
C THR A 144 -11.72 9.86 -8.83
N ALA A 145 -10.60 10.57 -8.97
CA ALA A 145 -9.39 10.34 -8.19
C ALA A 145 -9.62 10.57 -6.69
N LYS A 146 -10.34 11.64 -6.32
CA LYS A 146 -10.69 11.93 -4.93
C LYS A 146 -11.43 10.77 -4.27
N TYR A 147 -12.45 10.21 -4.94
CA TYR A 147 -13.21 9.08 -4.40
C TYR A 147 -12.42 7.77 -4.42
N PHE A 148 -11.59 7.55 -5.44
CA PHE A 148 -10.68 6.41 -5.46
C PHE A 148 -9.71 6.45 -4.28
N PHE A 149 -9.04 7.59 -4.05
CA PHE A 149 -8.08 7.74 -2.96
C PHE A 149 -8.76 7.54 -1.61
N ASP A 150 -9.96 8.09 -1.39
CA ASP A 150 -10.72 7.82 -0.17
C ASP A 150 -11.03 6.33 0.03
N ALA A 151 -11.41 5.61 -1.04
CA ALA A 151 -11.72 4.19 -1.01
C ALA A 151 -10.50 3.33 -0.66
N VAL A 152 -9.32 3.68 -1.18
CA VAL A 152 -8.06 2.99 -0.87
C VAL A 152 -7.37 3.57 0.37
N GLY A 153 -8.05 4.42 1.16
CA GLY A 153 -7.50 4.98 2.39
C GLY A 153 -6.28 5.86 2.16
N ALA A 154 -6.25 6.65 1.09
CA ALA A 154 -5.19 7.59 0.77
C ALA A 154 -5.72 9.03 0.80
N ASP A 155 -4.90 9.95 1.28
CA ASP A 155 -5.13 11.40 1.19
C ASP A 155 -4.78 11.91 -0.21
N PHE A 156 -5.71 12.57 -0.91
CA PHE A 156 -5.45 13.09 -2.26
C PHE A 156 -4.58 14.34 -2.19
N SER A 157 -3.26 14.11 -2.20
CA SER A 157 -2.24 15.09 -1.86
C SER A 157 -1.85 16.02 -3.00
N THR A 158 -1.78 15.54 -4.24
CA THR A 158 -1.26 16.30 -5.38
C THR A 158 -1.75 15.74 -6.70
N SER A 159 -1.92 16.63 -7.70
CA SER A 159 -2.09 16.24 -9.09
C SER A 159 -1.10 16.98 -10.00
N LEU A 160 -0.51 16.25 -10.95
CA LEU A 160 0.27 16.79 -12.05
C LEU A 160 -0.51 16.55 -13.34
N THR A 161 -1.01 17.62 -13.95
CA THR A 161 -1.92 17.53 -15.08
C THR A 161 -1.46 18.38 -16.27
N TYR A 162 -1.31 17.76 -17.44
CA TYR A 162 -0.71 18.40 -18.61
C TYR A 162 -1.66 18.40 -19.80
N ARG A 163 -1.91 19.60 -20.36
CA ARG A 163 -2.63 19.80 -21.63
C ARG A 163 -1.65 19.70 -22.79
N HIS A 164 -2.16 19.62 -24.02
CA HIS A 164 -1.33 19.60 -25.23
C HIS A 164 -0.41 18.40 -25.36
N ILE A 165 -0.84 17.27 -24.82
CA ILE A 165 -0.10 16.01 -24.92
C ILE A 165 -0.90 15.10 -25.84
N GLU A 166 -0.59 15.14 -27.14
CA GLU A 166 -1.36 14.45 -28.19
C GLU A 166 -0.49 13.42 -28.91
N ASP A 167 0.64 13.87 -29.43
CA ASP A 167 1.57 13.05 -30.18
C ASP A 167 2.53 12.30 -29.24
N ILE A 168 3.03 11.17 -29.72
CA ILE A 168 4.02 10.37 -28.98
C ILE A 168 5.26 11.23 -28.74
N GLY A 169 5.72 11.29 -27.49
CA GLY A 169 6.91 12.05 -27.09
C GLY A 169 6.64 13.51 -26.72
N ASP A 170 5.40 13.99 -26.76
CA ASP A 170 5.08 15.35 -26.31
C ASP A 170 5.42 15.58 -24.84
N MET A 171 5.27 14.55 -24.00
CA MET A 171 5.60 14.66 -22.58
C MET A 171 7.10 14.83 -22.34
N GLU A 172 7.95 14.23 -23.17
CA GLU A 172 9.41 14.34 -23.09
C GLU A 172 9.89 15.77 -23.37
N LYS A 173 9.15 16.51 -24.21
CA LYS A 173 9.45 17.90 -24.57
C LYS A 173 8.93 18.90 -23.54
N ASN A 174 8.13 18.46 -22.57
CA ASN A 174 7.56 19.35 -21.57
C ASN A 174 8.64 19.81 -20.58
N THR A 175 9.00 21.08 -20.63
CA THR A 175 10.10 21.64 -19.85
C THR A 175 9.79 21.79 -18.36
N ALA A 176 8.51 21.87 -17.97
CA ALA A 176 8.10 22.01 -16.57
C ALA A 176 7.98 20.67 -15.83
N MET A 177 7.79 19.57 -16.56
CA MET A 177 7.52 18.25 -16.00
C MET A 177 8.53 17.83 -14.93
N ILE A 178 9.83 17.99 -15.21
CA ILE A 178 10.89 17.53 -14.32
C ILE A 178 10.84 18.29 -12.99
N ASP A 179 10.67 19.61 -13.04
CA ASP A 179 10.59 20.44 -11.84
C ASP A 179 9.33 20.16 -11.03
N ASP A 180 8.20 19.95 -11.70
CA ASP A 180 6.93 19.60 -11.06
C ASP A 180 7.00 18.22 -10.38
N VAL A 181 7.60 17.22 -11.05
CA VAL A 181 7.85 15.89 -10.48
C VAL A 181 8.78 15.98 -9.27
N ASN A 182 9.90 16.69 -9.40
CA ASN A 182 10.87 16.83 -8.31
C ASN A 182 10.25 17.50 -7.08
N ARG A 183 9.39 18.52 -7.29
CA ARG A 183 8.67 19.18 -6.20
C ARG A 183 7.65 18.26 -5.55
N ALA A 184 6.87 17.52 -6.34
CA ALA A 184 5.88 16.57 -5.83
C ALA A 184 6.55 15.47 -5.00
N VAL A 185 7.65 14.90 -5.50
CA VAL A 185 8.42 13.87 -4.79
C VAL A 185 9.12 14.45 -3.55
N ALA A 186 9.63 15.68 -3.59
CA ALA A 186 10.20 16.33 -2.41
C ALA A 186 9.19 16.49 -1.27
N GLY A 187 7.91 16.67 -1.59
CA GLY A 187 6.82 16.69 -0.61
C GLY A 187 6.61 15.36 0.14
N LEU A 188 7.19 14.26 -0.34
CA LEU A 188 7.12 12.94 0.31
C LEU A 188 8.26 12.66 1.30
N SER A 189 9.18 13.61 1.50
CA SER A 189 10.35 13.43 2.38
C SER A 189 10.01 12.90 3.77
N PRO A 190 8.92 13.35 4.45
CA PRO A 190 8.57 12.81 5.77
C PRO A 190 8.33 11.29 5.79
N LEU A 191 7.84 10.70 4.69
CA LEU A 191 7.61 9.26 4.59
C LEU A 191 8.89 8.49 4.26
N LEU A 192 9.86 9.12 3.59
CA LEU A 192 11.17 8.56 3.25
C LEU A 192 12.11 8.50 4.46
N GLU A 193 11.99 9.46 5.36
CA GLU A 193 12.85 9.64 6.54
C GLU A 193 12.35 8.87 7.77
N ARG A 194 11.31 8.06 7.62
CA ARG A 194 10.79 7.24 8.72
C ARG A 194 11.80 6.19 9.16
N GLU A 195 11.81 5.93 10.46
CA GLU A 195 12.54 4.80 11.03
C GLU A 195 11.97 3.49 10.47
N LYS A 196 12.81 2.59 9.97
CA LYS A 196 12.36 1.31 9.42
C LYS A 196 12.47 0.23 10.49
N ILE A 197 11.33 -0.27 10.94
CA ILE A 197 11.27 -1.33 11.95
C ILE A 197 10.74 -2.61 11.32
N LEU A 198 11.56 -3.66 11.36
CA LEU A 198 11.21 -4.99 10.88
C LEU A 198 10.76 -5.90 12.04
N PHE A 199 9.48 -6.27 12.02
CA PHE A 199 8.93 -7.27 12.92
C PHE A 199 9.11 -8.68 12.34
N VAL A 200 9.69 -9.60 13.11
CA VAL A 200 9.99 -10.96 12.67
C VAL A 200 9.36 -11.98 13.60
N CYS A 201 8.66 -12.96 13.02
CA CYS A 201 8.28 -14.19 13.71
C CYS A 201 8.42 -15.36 12.73
N ARG A 202 8.48 -16.61 13.20
CA ARG A 202 8.76 -17.79 12.35
C ARG A 202 8.00 -17.78 11.01
N ASP A 203 6.68 -17.71 11.05
CA ASP A 203 5.85 -17.90 9.84
C ASP A 203 5.33 -16.61 9.17
N ASN A 204 5.53 -15.44 9.80
CA ASN A 204 4.90 -14.18 9.38
C ASN A 204 3.39 -14.25 9.12
N ALA A 205 2.70 -15.16 9.82
CA ALA A 205 1.27 -15.38 9.70
C ALA A 205 0.45 -14.63 10.76
N SER A 206 1.05 -14.35 11.94
CA SER A 206 0.31 -13.80 13.09
C SER A 206 1.06 -12.68 13.83
N ARG A 207 2.00 -12.99 14.71
CA ARG A 207 2.65 -12.03 15.64
C ARG A 207 3.28 -10.82 14.95
N SER A 208 4.15 -11.05 13.97
CA SER A 208 4.80 -9.95 13.24
C SER A 208 3.82 -9.15 12.37
N GLN A 209 2.73 -9.76 11.90
CA GLN A 209 1.67 -9.04 11.18
C GLN A 209 0.90 -8.11 12.12
N MET A 210 0.52 -8.58 13.32
CA MET A 210 -0.16 -7.76 14.32
C MET A 210 0.69 -6.54 14.72
N ALA A 211 1.97 -6.77 15.01
CA ALA A 211 2.89 -5.72 15.42
C ALA A 211 3.04 -4.65 14.32
N ALA A 212 3.18 -5.08 13.06
CA ALA A 212 3.25 -4.16 11.94
C ALA A 212 1.93 -3.38 11.70
N VAL A 213 0.78 -4.03 11.86
CA VAL A 213 -0.55 -3.36 11.76
C VAL A 213 -0.69 -2.27 12.81
N PHE A 214 -0.44 -2.58 14.08
CA PHE A 214 -0.57 -1.59 15.16
C PHE A 214 0.46 -0.46 15.02
N THR A 215 1.70 -0.77 14.67
CA THR A 215 2.76 0.24 14.50
C THR A 215 2.43 1.17 13.34
N GLN A 216 1.98 0.62 12.20
CA GLN A 216 1.57 1.43 11.05
C GLN A 216 0.38 2.34 11.39
N TYR A 217 -0.60 1.86 12.14
CA TYR A 217 -1.75 2.67 12.55
C TYR A 217 -1.40 3.77 13.56
N LEU A 218 -0.57 3.46 14.56
CA LEU A 218 -0.28 4.35 15.68
C LEU A 218 0.85 5.34 15.39
N ALA A 219 1.79 4.97 14.51
CA ALA A 219 3.02 5.73 14.28
C ALA A 219 3.49 5.72 12.81
N GLY A 220 2.59 5.48 11.85
CA GLY A 220 2.92 5.41 10.42
C GLY A 220 3.56 6.66 9.83
N ALA A 221 3.38 7.83 10.45
CA ALA A 221 4.04 9.08 10.08
C ALA A 221 5.55 9.08 10.41
N LYS A 222 5.96 8.33 11.43
CA LYS A 222 7.35 8.30 11.95
C LYS A 222 8.05 6.97 11.68
N ILE A 223 7.31 5.88 11.57
CA ILE A 223 7.83 4.52 11.47
C ILE A 223 7.28 3.84 10.22
N GLU A 224 8.19 3.31 9.41
CA GLU A 224 7.88 2.34 8.37
C GLU A 224 7.88 0.93 8.98
N ALA A 225 6.68 0.42 9.25
CA ALA A 225 6.51 -0.91 9.83
C ALA A 225 6.57 -2.00 8.75
N LEU A 226 7.62 -2.82 8.82
CA LEU A 226 7.83 -4.00 7.98
C LEU A 226 7.52 -5.27 8.77
N SER A 227 7.14 -6.34 8.08
CA SER A 227 6.98 -7.65 8.71
C SER A 227 7.53 -8.75 7.82
N ALA A 228 8.23 -9.71 8.41
CA ALA A 228 8.73 -10.87 7.70
C ALA A 228 8.75 -12.13 8.59
N GLY A 229 9.11 -13.25 7.96
CA GLY A 229 9.28 -14.52 8.63
C GLY A 229 10.48 -15.29 8.12
N ILE A 230 10.99 -16.13 9.02
CA ILE A 230 12.12 -17.03 8.76
C ILE A 230 11.70 -18.16 7.83
N SER A 231 10.49 -18.68 8.02
CA SER A 231 9.89 -19.75 7.20
C SER A 231 8.42 -19.40 6.93
N PRO A 232 8.14 -18.45 6.03
CA PRO A 232 6.82 -17.87 5.88
C PRO A 232 5.73 -18.90 5.54
N ALA A 233 4.57 -18.76 6.17
CA ALA A 233 3.38 -19.52 5.79
C ALA A 233 2.87 -19.10 4.40
N ALA A 234 2.01 -19.92 3.80
CA ALA A 234 1.39 -19.59 2.52
C ALA A 234 0.42 -18.40 2.59
N LYS A 235 -0.17 -18.16 3.76
CA LYS A 235 -1.14 -17.09 3.99
C LYS A 235 -1.08 -16.63 5.44
N VAL A 236 -1.58 -15.43 5.67
CA VAL A 236 -1.87 -14.91 6.99
C VAL A 236 -2.90 -15.81 7.70
N ASP A 237 -2.76 -15.94 9.01
CA ASP A 237 -3.66 -16.72 9.84
C ASP A 237 -5.07 -16.07 9.89
N PRO A 238 -6.14 -16.80 9.49
CA PRO A 238 -7.50 -16.28 9.56
C PRO A 238 -7.95 -15.88 10.97
N VAL A 239 -7.49 -16.57 12.01
CA VAL A 239 -7.81 -16.24 13.40
C VAL A 239 -7.14 -14.91 13.77
N MET A 240 -5.92 -14.65 13.28
CA MET A 240 -5.27 -13.35 13.45
C MET A 240 -6.07 -12.23 12.79
N GLU A 241 -6.49 -12.40 11.53
CA GLU A 241 -7.32 -11.40 10.85
C GLU A 241 -8.63 -11.13 11.61
N GLN A 242 -9.27 -12.17 12.13
CA GLN A 242 -10.48 -12.06 12.93
C GLN A 242 -10.24 -11.25 14.20
N VAL A 243 -9.23 -11.58 15.02
CA VAL A 243 -9.01 -10.86 16.29
C VAL A 243 -8.53 -9.42 16.06
N MET A 244 -7.83 -9.14 14.95
CA MET A 244 -7.50 -7.76 14.58
C MET A 244 -8.76 -6.97 14.20
N ALA A 245 -9.69 -7.59 13.48
CA ALA A 245 -10.97 -6.98 13.15
C ALA A 245 -11.83 -6.68 14.39
N GLU A 246 -11.77 -7.52 15.43
CA GLU A 246 -12.40 -7.24 16.73
C GLU A 246 -11.86 -5.95 17.39
N SER A 247 -10.60 -5.57 17.12
CA SER A 247 -10.00 -4.30 17.54
C SER A 247 -10.20 -3.16 16.53
N GLY A 248 -11.06 -3.37 15.53
CA GLY A 248 -11.34 -2.39 14.46
C GLY A 248 -10.23 -2.25 13.42
N MET A 249 -9.20 -3.11 13.46
CA MET A 249 -8.05 -3.04 12.55
C MET A 249 -8.24 -3.96 11.35
N ASP A 250 -7.99 -3.42 10.16
CA ASP A 250 -8.08 -4.17 8.91
C ASP A 250 -6.72 -4.81 8.55
N ALA A 251 -6.57 -6.11 8.82
CA ALA A 251 -5.36 -6.86 8.49
C ALA A 251 -5.42 -7.57 7.11
N ALA A 252 -6.51 -7.42 6.34
CA ALA A 252 -6.69 -8.18 5.11
C ALA A 252 -5.73 -7.77 3.99
N PHE A 253 -5.58 -8.69 3.02
CA PHE A 253 -4.72 -8.59 1.84
C PHE A 253 -3.22 -8.53 2.13
N ARG A 254 -2.82 -8.70 3.39
CA ARG A 254 -1.43 -8.93 3.80
C ARG A 254 -1.00 -10.33 3.40
N ARG A 255 0.30 -10.51 3.20
CA ARG A 255 0.90 -11.80 2.84
C ARG A 255 2.17 -12.01 3.67
N PRO A 256 2.43 -13.26 4.10
CA PRO A 256 3.73 -13.60 4.65
C PRO A 256 4.83 -13.35 3.63
N ARG A 257 5.98 -12.85 4.08
CA ARG A 257 7.17 -12.57 3.26
C ARG A 257 8.41 -13.15 3.91
N LEU A 258 9.34 -13.59 3.07
CA LEU A 258 10.65 -14.09 3.53
C LEU A 258 11.49 -12.92 4.05
N ILE A 259 12.17 -13.14 5.17
CA ILE A 259 13.03 -12.14 5.81
C ILE A 259 14.09 -11.58 4.86
N ASP A 260 14.77 -12.43 4.10
CA ASP A 260 15.81 -12.01 3.16
C ASP A 260 15.27 -11.07 2.07
N ASP A 261 14.08 -11.37 1.54
CA ASP A 261 13.43 -10.52 0.52
C ASP A 261 13.07 -9.14 1.09
N VAL A 262 12.62 -9.09 2.35
CA VAL A 262 12.25 -7.84 3.01
C VAL A 262 13.48 -6.99 3.29
N ILE A 263 14.56 -7.59 3.80
CA ILE A 263 15.82 -6.88 4.08
C ILE A 263 16.48 -6.39 2.79
N ALA A 264 16.51 -7.21 1.74
CA ALA A 264 17.10 -6.84 0.46
C ALA A 264 16.36 -5.67 -0.19
N GLU A 265 15.03 -5.63 -0.07
CA GLU A 265 14.19 -4.57 -0.60
C GLU A 265 14.22 -3.32 0.28
N THR A 266 14.25 -3.47 1.60
CA THR A 266 14.23 -2.36 2.57
C THR A 266 15.05 -2.72 3.81
N PRO A 267 16.33 -2.31 3.86
CA PRO A 267 17.17 -2.51 5.03
C PRO A 267 16.57 -1.82 6.26
N PRO A 268 16.32 -2.55 7.35
CA PRO A 268 15.73 -1.97 8.57
C PRO A 268 16.79 -1.31 9.46
N ASP A 269 16.36 -0.31 10.21
CA ASP A 269 17.15 0.37 11.25
C ASP A 269 17.01 -0.36 12.60
N MET A 270 15.86 -1.02 12.82
CA MET A 270 15.60 -1.86 13.99
C MET A 270 14.87 -3.15 13.59
N VAL A 271 15.19 -4.24 14.28
CA VAL A 271 14.61 -5.57 14.08
C VAL A 271 14.05 -6.05 15.41
N ILE A 272 12.78 -6.44 15.41
CA ILE A 272 12.08 -6.94 16.58
C ILE A 272 11.68 -8.39 16.33
N THR A 273 12.30 -9.32 17.05
CA THR A 273 12.04 -10.75 16.91
C THR A 273 11.01 -11.22 17.95
N MET A 274 10.19 -12.21 17.59
CA MET A 274 9.14 -12.76 18.46
C MET A 274 9.16 -14.28 18.40
N GLY A 275 9.99 -14.91 19.24
CA GLY A 275 10.12 -16.37 19.33
C GLY A 275 10.89 -17.00 18.16
N CYS A 276 11.82 -16.25 17.57
CA CYS A 276 12.67 -16.71 16.46
C CYS A 276 14.04 -16.02 16.43
N ALA A 277 14.53 -15.51 17.57
CA ALA A 277 15.78 -14.77 17.63
C ALA A 277 16.98 -15.61 17.17
N ASP A 278 17.03 -16.89 17.57
CA ASP A 278 18.12 -17.82 17.24
C ASP A 278 18.26 -18.11 15.74
N ASP A 279 17.16 -18.03 14.99
CA ASP A 279 17.12 -18.28 13.54
C ASP A 279 17.21 -16.98 12.72
N CYS A 280 17.30 -15.81 13.37
CA CYS A 280 17.31 -14.53 12.68
C CYS A 280 18.70 -14.21 12.13
N PRO A 281 18.84 -13.87 10.83
CA PRO A 281 20.13 -13.47 10.27
C PRO A 281 20.64 -12.19 10.93
N GLU A 282 21.97 -12.04 10.96
CA GLU A 282 22.61 -10.82 11.43
C GLU A 282 22.43 -9.70 10.41
N ILE A 283 21.83 -8.57 10.82
CA ILE A 283 21.50 -7.45 9.94
C ILE A 283 22.40 -6.28 10.30
N LYS A 284 23.34 -5.95 9.41
CA LYS A 284 24.33 -4.90 9.64
C LYS A 284 23.67 -3.55 9.85
N GLY A 285 24.02 -2.88 10.95
CA GLY A 285 23.55 -1.54 11.27
C GLY A 285 22.17 -1.49 11.95
N ALA A 286 21.47 -2.62 12.05
CA ALA A 286 20.17 -2.68 12.72
C ALA A 286 20.31 -2.97 14.22
N GLN A 287 19.53 -2.28 15.04
CA GLN A 287 19.35 -2.65 16.45
C GLN A 287 18.43 -3.87 16.54
N ILE A 288 18.80 -4.88 17.33
CA ILE A 288 17.99 -6.09 17.50
C ILE A 288 17.40 -6.10 18.92
N GLU A 289 16.08 -6.23 19.02
CA GLU A 289 15.35 -6.39 20.28
C GLU A 289 14.50 -7.67 20.20
N GLU A 290 14.56 -8.52 21.23
CA GLU A 290 13.68 -9.68 21.32
C GLU A 290 12.47 -9.38 22.20
N TRP A 291 11.29 -9.70 21.67
CA TRP A 291 10.03 -9.69 22.40
C TRP A 291 9.68 -11.10 22.83
N ASP A 292 10.00 -11.43 24.07
CA ASP A 292 9.56 -12.66 24.72
C ASP A 292 8.06 -12.56 25.05
N LEU A 293 7.21 -13.06 24.15
CA LEU A 293 5.76 -12.99 24.31
C LEU A 293 5.29 -14.08 25.27
N PRO A 294 4.39 -13.78 26.23
CA PRO A 294 4.02 -14.76 27.25
C PRO A 294 3.33 -15.98 26.62
N ASP A 295 3.53 -17.14 27.25
CA ASP A 295 2.89 -18.38 26.80
C ASP A 295 1.36 -18.27 26.92
N ALA A 296 0.67 -18.77 25.90
CA ALA A 296 -0.77 -18.83 25.84
C ALA A 296 -1.31 -20.24 26.15
N ALA A 297 -0.47 -21.11 26.73
CA ALA A 297 -0.83 -22.47 27.11
C ALA A 297 -2.14 -22.56 27.92
N GLY A 298 -2.93 -23.59 27.62
CA GLY A 298 -4.22 -23.85 28.28
C GLY A 298 -5.40 -23.01 27.80
N ARG A 299 -5.21 -22.12 26.83
CA ARG A 299 -6.28 -21.32 26.19
C ARG A 299 -6.79 -21.98 24.91
N SER A 300 -8.01 -21.62 24.48
CA SER A 300 -8.42 -21.88 23.09
C SER A 300 -7.51 -21.12 22.11
N GLU A 301 -7.49 -21.53 20.84
CA GLU A 301 -6.71 -20.86 19.80
C GLU A 301 -7.08 -19.36 19.68
N GLU A 302 -8.37 -19.04 19.70
CA GLU A 302 -8.85 -17.66 19.60
C GLU A 302 -8.54 -16.85 20.86
N GLU A 303 -8.66 -17.45 22.05
CA GLU A 303 -8.31 -16.81 23.32
C GLU A 303 -6.81 -16.52 23.43
N ALA A 304 -5.98 -17.47 22.96
CA ALA A 304 -4.54 -17.29 22.84
C ALA A 304 -4.22 -16.15 21.86
N MET A 305 -4.87 -16.11 20.70
CA MET A 305 -4.63 -15.09 19.68
C MET A 305 -5.03 -13.68 20.15
N ARG A 306 -6.16 -13.55 20.86
CA ARG A 306 -6.58 -12.27 21.49
C ARG A 306 -5.58 -11.82 22.55
N TYR A 307 -5.14 -12.73 23.40
CA TYR A 307 -4.15 -12.42 24.43
C TYR A 307 -2.83 -11.93 23.81
N VAL A 308 -2.32 -12.62 22.79
CA VAL A 308 -1.12 -12.22 22.05
C VAL A 308 -1.30 -10.86 21.36
N ARG A 309 -2.47 -10.61 20.74
CA ARG A 309 -2.80 -9.31 20.13
C ARG A 309 -2.67 -8.19 21.14
N ASP A 310 -3.28 -8.34 22.31
CA ASP A 310 -3.33 -7.29 23.34
C ASP A 310 -1.92 -7.02 23.90
N GLU A 311 -1.13 -8.08 24.15
CA GLU A 311 0.27 -7.94 24.57
C GLU A 311 1.13 -7.22 23.52
N ILE A 312 0.96 -7.56 22.23
CA ILE A 312 1.66 -6.90 21.13
C ILE A 312 1.27 -5.43 21.04
N GLU A 313 -0.02 -5.09 21.16
CA GLU A 313 -0.46 -3.69 21.14
C GLU A 313 0.21 -2.88 22.25
N GLN A 314 0.30 -3.42 23.47
CA GLN A 314 0.98 -2.76 24.58
C GLN A 314 2.48 -2.59 24.35
N ARG A 315 3.14 -3.58 23.74
CA ARG A 315 4.56 -3.50 23.38
C ARG A 315 4.81 -2.46 22.28
N VAL A 316 3.95 -2.41 21.27
CA VAL A 316 3.99 -1.37 20.24
C VAL A 316 3.83 0.01 20.87
N LYS A 317 2.85 0.21 21.77
CA LYS A 317 2.67 1.49 22.49
C LYS A 317 3.91 1.92 23.28
N ARG A 318 4.64 0.97 23.88
CA ARG A 318 5.92 1.27 24.55
C ARG A 318 7.04 1.57 23.56
N LEU A 319 7.12 0.82 22.47
CA LEU A 319 8.11 1.02 21.41
C LEU A 319 8.00 2.40 20.77
N ILE A 320 6.79 2.80 20.36
CA ILE A 320 6.57 4.10 19.73
C ILE A 320 6.91 5.27 20.66
N GLY A 321 6.84 5.07 21.99
CA GLY A 321 7.26 6.08 22.97
C GLY A 321 8.76 6.40 22.96
N LYS A 322 9.57 5.61 22.23
CA LYS A 322 10.99 5.88 22.00
C LYS A 322 11.24 6.88 20.85
N PHE A 323 10.21 7.24 20.05
CA PHE A 323 10.29 8.04 18.82
C PHE A 323 9.37 9.28 18.84
#